data_AF-A0A7X6QY64-F1
#
_entry.id   AF-A0A7X6QY64-F1
#
_cell.length_a   1.000
_cell.length_b   1.000
_cell.length_c   1.000
_cell.angle_alpha   90.00
_cell.angle_beta   90.00
_cell.angle_gamma   90.00
#
_symmetry.space_group_name_H-M   'P 1'
#
loop_
_entity.id
_entity.type
_entity.pdbx_description
1 polymer ?
#
loop_
_entity_poly.entity_id
_entity_poly.type
_entity_poly.pdbx_seq_one_letter_code
_entity_poly.pdbx_strand_id
1 'polypeptide(L)'
;MTAAGRIAGGPAARIGTYPRAMSPDATAGRPETGGRHPALDGELAPPPDRSRPGPAPREVVWAVVTTDPLDTADLARRVERPAAGAVVTFSGLVRDHDHGRAVQRIEYVAHPSAAEVIARVAADVAGRSEVDAVAVAHRIGDLAVGENAFAVAVSAAHRAEAFAAAALLVDEVKARLPVWKRQVFADGTDEWVACP
;
A
#
# COMPACT_ATOMS: atom_id res chain seq x y z
N MET A 1 -56.74 20.27 -22.65
CA MET A 1 -56.25 20.02 -24.03
C MET A 1 -54.74 20.20 -24.02
N THR A 2 -54.00 19.12 -24.30
CA THR A 2 -52.61 19.03 -24.83
C THR A 2 -51.48 19.71 -24.02
N ALA A 3 -50.28 19.17 -23.78
CA ALA A 3 -49.47 18.08 -24.34
C ALA A 3 -48.51 17.60 -23.21
N ALA A 4 -48.25 16.31 -22.97
CA ALA A 4 -47.38 15.41 -23.73
C ALA A 4 -45.95 15.94 -23.96
N GLY A 5 -45.00 15.44 -23.15
CA GLY A 5 -43.56 15.59 -23.34
C GLY A 5 -42.84 14.40 -22.75
N ARG A 6 -42.89 13.25 -23.46
CA ARG A 6 -42.16 12.02 -23.13
C ARG A 6 -40.65 12.30 -23.23
N ILE A 7 -39.92 11.96 -22.16
CA ILE A 7 -38.47 11.82 -22.19
C ILE A 7 -38.11 10.60 -23.05
N ALA A 8 -37.37 10.85 -24.13
CA ALA A 8 -36.89 9.86 -25.07
C ALA A 8 -35.75 9.05 -24.44
N GLY A 9 -35.71 7.76 -24.79
CA GLY A 9 -34.81 6.76 -24.23
C GLY A 9 -33.35 7.00 -24.61
N GLY A 10 -32.47 6.95 -23.61
CA GLY A 10 -31.05 6.71 -23.81
C GLY A 10 -30.80 5.24 -24.15
N PRO A 11 -29.74 4.93 -24.92
CA PRO A 11 -29.51 3.57 -25.41
C PRO A 11 -29.12 2.64 -24.26
N ALA A 12 -29.85 1.53 -24.15
CA ALA A 12 -29.51 0.39 -23.32
C ALA A 12 -28.13 -0.15 -23.74
N ALA A 13 -27.15 -0.07 -22.84
CA ALA A 13 -25.87 -0.72 -23.01
C ALA A 13 -26.11 -2.24 -23.08
N ARG A 14 -25.80 -2.83 -24.23
CA ARG A 14 -25.93 -4.25 -24.50
C ARG A 14 -24.96 -5.03 -23.61
N ILE A 15 -25.52 -5.79 -22.67
CA ILE A 15 -24.81 -6.79 -21.89
C ILE A 15 -24.30 -7.85 -22.87
N GLY A 16 -22.98 -7.89 -23.06
CA GLY A 16 -22.32 -8.92 -23.85
C GLY A 16 -22.52 -10.29 -23.21
N THR A 17 -23.33 -11.13 -23.84
CA THR A 17 -23.43 -12.56 -23.55
C THR A 17 -22.09 -13.25 -23.88
N TYR A 18 -21.36 -13.68 -22.85
CA TYR A 18 -20.25 -14.62 -23.00
C TYR A 18 -20.81 -16.03 -23.23
N PRO A 19 -20.43 -16.73 -24.31
CA PRO A 19 -20.79 -18.13 -24.47
C PRO A 19 -20.02 -19.00 -23.48
N ARG A 20 -20.77 -19.82 -22.73
CA ARG A 20 -20.29 -20.84 -21.81
C ARG A 20 -19.64 -21.96 -22.63
N ALA A 21 -18.31 -22.07 -22.63
CA ALA A 21 -17.60 -23.21 -23.20
C ALA A 21 -17.39 -24.29 -22.13
N MET A 22 -17.87 -25.50 -22.44
CA MET A 22 -17.68 -26.75 -21.71
C MET A 22 -16.19 -27.14 -21.61
N SER A 23 -15.83 -27.72 -20.47
CA SER A 23 -14.57 -28.43 -20.23
C SER A 23 -14.47 -29.70 -21.08
N PRO A 24 -13.25 -30.10 -21.44
CA PRO A 24 -12.90 -31.51 -21.47
C PRO A 24 -11.78 -31.82 -20.48
N ASP A 25 -12.04 -32.84 -19.68
CA ASP A 25 -11.06 -33.61 -18.92
C ASP A 25 -10.03 -34.20 -19.90
N ALA A 26 -8.75 -33.90 -19.67
CA ALA A 26 -7.64 -34.49 -20.41
C ALA A 26 -6.42 -34.54 -19.49
N THR A 27 -6.33 -35.64 -18.76
CA THR A 27 -5.12 -36.08 -18.06
C THR A 27 -4.05 -36.44 -19.10
N ALA A 28 -3.03 -35.60 -19.24
CA ALA A 28 -1.79 -35.95 -19.92
C ALA A 28 -0.62 -35.18 -19.28
N GLY A 29 0.31 -35.93 -18.67
CA GLY A 29 1.43 -35.41 -17.91
C GLY A 29 2.33 -34.47 -18.70
N ARG A 30 2.74 -33.37 -18.06
CA ARG A 30 3.86 -32.53 -18.48
C ARG A 30 5.09 -32.85 -17.62
N PRO A 31 6.29 -32.94 -18.22
CA PRO A 31 7.51 -33.20 -17.48
C PRO A 31 7.86 -32.01 -16.56
N GLU A 32 8.30 -32.34 -15.36
CA GLU A 32 8.81 -31.40 -14.37
C GLU A 32 10.15 -30.83 -14.81
N THR A 33 10.13 -29.69 -15.50
CA THR A 33 11.33 -28.86 -15.65
C THR A 33 11.42 -27.94 -14.44
N GLY A 34 12.25 -28.36 -13.47
CA GLY A 34 12.67 -27.52 -12.35
C GLY A 34 13.41 -26.28 -12.85
N GLY A 35 12.69 -25.19 -13.01
CA GLY A 35 13.25 -23.85 -13.10
C GLY A 35 13.45 -23.31 -11.69
N ARG A 36 14.65 -23.45 -11.14
CA ARG A 36 15.08 -22.57 -10.05
C ARG A 36 14.94 -21.13 -10.55
N HIS A 37 14.11 -20.32 -9.90
CA HIS A 37 14.24 -18.87 -10.02
C HIS A 37 15.70 -18.54 -9.63
N PRO A 38 16.50 -17.90 -10.50
CA PRO A 38 17.77 -17.38 -10.05
C PRO A 38 17.49 -16.38 -8.94
N ALA A 39 18.20 -16.54 -7.83
CA ALA A 39 18.27 -15.51 -6.81
C ALA A 39 18.66 -14.20 -7.50
N LEU A 40 18.04 -13.09 -7.11
CA LEU A 40 18.48 -11.76 -7.51
C LEU A 40 19.82 -11.53 -6.79
N ASP A 41 20.88 -12.05 -7.40
CA ASP A 41 22.24 -11.90 -6.95
C ASP A 41 22.59 -10.40 -7.03
N GLY A 42 22.68 -9.78 -5.84
CA GLY A 42 23.30 -8.47 -5.57
C GLY A 42 23.43 -7.50 -6.75
N GLU A 43 22.33 -6.84 -7.12
CA GLU A 43 22.45 -5.62 -7.93
C GLU A 43 23.06 -4.54 -7.02
N LEU A 44 24.33 -4.22 -7.26
CA LEU A 44 24.98 -3.03 -6.72
C LEU A 44 24.02 -1.86 -6.90
N ALA A 45 23.68 -1.16 -5.81
CA ALA A 45 22.84 0.03 -5.88
C ALA A 45 23.29 0.90 -7.07
N PRO A 46 22.38 1.38 -7.92
CA PRO A 46 22.76 2.14 -9.10
C PRO A 46 23.69 3.29 -8.69
N PRO A 47 24.71 3.60 -9.50
CA PRO A 47 25.64 4.67 -9.17
C PRO A 47 24.85 5.97 -8.95
N PRO A 48 25.27 6.80 -7.97
CA PRO A 48 24.54 8.01 -7.64
C PRO A 48 24.38 8.90 -8.87
N ASP A 49 23.19 9.48 -9.03
CA ASP A 49 22.89 10.41 -10.12
C ASP A 49 23.81 11.63 -10.06
N ARG A 50 24.82 11.66 -10.93
CA ARG A 50 25.76 12.78 -11.03
C ARG A 50 25.19 13.98 -11.79
N SER A 51 24.00 13.85 -12.39
CA SER A 51 23.33 14.94 -13.10
C SER A 51 22.58 15.88 -12.16
N ARG A 52 22.31 15.44 -10.93
CA ARG A 52 21.69 16.25 -9.88
C ARG A 52 22.70 17.21 -9.24
N PRO A 53 22.40 18.52 -9.15
CA PRO A 53 23.22 19.44 -8.39
C PRO A 53 22.95 19.26 -6.88
N GLY A 54 23.80 18.48 -6.21
CA GLY A 54 23.80 18.32 -4.75
C GLY A 54 22.99 17.13 -4.22
N PRO A 55 23.14 16.83 -2.91
CA PRO A 55 22.47 15.69 -2.27
C PRO A 55 20.95 15.86 -2.28
N ALA A 56 20.22 14.74 -2.20
CA ALA A 56 18.77 14.79 -2.07
C ALA A 56 18.35 15.49 -0.76
N PRO A 57 17.23 16.25 -0.75
CA PRO A 57 16.79 17.03 0.40
C PRO A 57 16.35 16.16 1.59
N ARG A 58 16.00 14.88 1.37
CA ARG A 58 15.65 13.89 2.42
C ARG A 58 14.56 14.38 3.37
N GLU A 59 13.50 14.96 2.80
CA GLU A 59 12.44 15.64 3.54
C GLU A 59 11.37 14.66 4.06
N VAL A 60 10.96 14.77 5.32
CA VAL A 60 9.75 14.11 5.84
C VAL A 60 8.60 15.10 5.76
N VAL A 61 7.71 14.90 4.79
CA VAL A 61 6.62 15.87 4.51
C VAL A 61 5.37 15.59 5.34
N TRP A 62 5.20 14.33 5.75
CA TRP A 62 4.05 13.90 6.52
C TRP A 62 4.34 12.56 7.21
N ALA A 63 4.17 12.51 8.53
CA ALA A 63 4.31 11.29 9.32
C ALA A 63 3.30 11.30 10.46
N VAL A 64 2.21 10.52 10.34
CA VAL A 64 1.09 10.62 11.30
C VAL A 64 0.48 9.26 11.66
N VAL A 65 -0.05 9.20 12.88
CA VAL A 65 -1.07 8.22 13.28
C VAL A 65 -2.40 8.97 13.36
N THR A 66 -3.43 8.49 12.69
CA THR A 66 -4.73 9.20 12.57
C THR A 66 -5.91 8.24 12.63
N THR A 67 -7.10 8.74 12.95
CA THR A 67 -8.36 8.01 12.79
C THR A 67 -8.98 8.21 11.40
N ASP A 68 -8.50 9.20 10.65
CA ASP A 68 -9.07 9.59 9.37
C ASP A 68 -8.74 8.57 8.25
N PRO A 69 -9.62 8.39 7.26
CA PRO A 69 -9.32 7.57 6.08
C PRO A 69 -8.06 8.03 5.34
N LEU A 70 -7.28 7.07 4.85
CA LEU A 70 -6.03 7.33 4.12
C LEU A 70 -6.25 7.27 2.60
N ASP A 71 -5.89 8.34 1.90
CA ASP A 71 -5.83 8.40 0.44
C ASP A 71 -4.38 8.35 -0.04
N THR A 72 -3.98 7.21 -0.61
CA THR A 72 -2.63 6.99 -1.15
C THR A 72 -2.29 7.97 -2.29
N ALA A 73 -3.27 8.42 -3.06
CA ALA A 73 -3.04 9.42 -4.09
C ALA A 73 -2.72 10.80 -3.47
N ASP A 74 -3.26 11.11 -2.29
CA ASP A 74 -2.89 12.31 -1.55
C ASP A 74 -1.46 12.26 -1.03
N LEU A 75 -1.04 11.12 -0.48
CA LEU A 75 0.36 10.93 -0.08
C LEU A 75 1.31 11.06 -1.28
N ALA A 76 0.93 10.52 -2.44
CA ALA A 76 1.71 10.67 -3.68
C ALA A 76 1.94 12.14 -4.03
N ARG A 77 0.86 12.95 -4.04
CA ARG A 77 0.94 14.39 -4.33
C ARG A 77 1.84 15.14 -3.33
N ARG A 78 1.79 14.78 -2.04
CA ARG A 78 2.60 15.43 -0.99
C ARG A 78 4.11 15.26 -1.21
N VAL A 79 4.53 14.13 -1.77
CA VAL A 79 5.95 13.82 -1.98
C VAL A 79 6.48 14.25 -3.34
N GLU A 80 5.64 14.75 -4.25
CA GLU A 80 6.10 15.23 -5.55
C GLU A 80 7.13 16.36 -5.39
N ARG A 81 8.27 16.23 -6.08
CA ARG A 81 9.33 17.25 -6.11
C ARG A 81 9.78 17.42 -7.55
N PRO A 82 10.14 18.64 -7.99
CA PRO A 82 10.64 18.85 -9.36
C PRO A 82 11.88 18.01 -9.72
N ALA A 83 12.68 17.63 -8.72
CA ALA A 83 13.87 16.80 -8.90
C ALA A 83 13.60 15.28 -8.86
N ALA A 84 12.37 14.85 -8.53
CA ALA A 84 12.02 13.45 -8.43
C ALA A 84 11.60 12.90 -9.81
N GLY A 85 12.27 11.86 -10.27
CA GLY A 85 11.90 11.11 -11.48
C GLY A 85 10.99 9.92 -11.21
N ALA A 86 10.76 9.57 -9.94
CA ALA A 86 9.89 8.49 -9.53
C ALA A 86 9.14 8.79 -8.22
N VAL A 87 7.91 8.32 -8.13
CA VAL A 87 7.12 8.23 -6.90
C VAL A 87 6.66 6.78 -6.74
N VAL A 88 6.92 6.19 -5.59
CA VAL A 88 6.45 4.85 -5.21
C VAL A 88 5.49 4.99 -4.05
N THR A 89 4.37 4.30 -4.13
CA THR A 89 3.38 4.25 -3.06
C THR A 89 3.09 2.82 -2.61
N PHE A 90 2.65 2.70 -1.36
CA PHE A 90 2.20 1.45 -0.77
C PHE A 90 0.88 1.66 -0.03
N SER A 91 0.02 0.64 -0.02
CA SER A 91 -1.25 0.62 0.69
C SER A 91 -1.45 -0.72 1.38
N GLY A 92 -1.56 -0.70 2.71
CA GLY A 92 -1.88 -1.84 3.54
C GLY A 92 -3.38 -1.93 3.75
N LEU A 93 -4.06 -2.72 2.90
CA LEU A 93 -5.50 -2.90 2.98
C LEU A 93 -5.91 -4.01 3.95
N VAL A 94 -7.05 -3.84 4.61
CA VAL A 94 -7.69 -4.89 5.40
C VAL A 94 -8.19 -6.00 4.47
N ARG A 95 -7.76 -7.24 4.72
CA ARG A 95 -8.21 -8.43 3.98
C ARG A 95 -9.48 -9.01 4.60
N ASP A 96 -10.26 -9.73 3.81
CA ASP A 96 -11.47 -10.45 4.22
C ASP A 96 -11.19 -11.79 4.92
N HIS A 97 -9.92 -12.19 5.02
CA HIS A 97 -9.50 -13.43 5.66
C HIS A 97 -8.16 -13.29 6.38
N ASP A 98 -7.99 -14.06 7.44
CA ASP A 98 -6.71 -14.28 8.11
C ASP A 98 -6.63 -15.71 8.64
N HIS A 99 -5.53 -16.42 8.35
CA HIS A 99 -5.32 -17.83 8.74
C HIS A 99 -6.52 -18.77 8.45
N GLY A 100 -7.22 -18.57 7.32
CA GLY A 100 -8.37 -19.38 6.90
C GLY A 100 -9.71 -19.01 7.54
N ARG A 101 -9.75 -17.94 8.35
CA ARG A 101 -10.96 -17.43 9.00
C ARG A 101 -11.43 -16.15 8.33
N ALA A 102 -12.75 -16.00 8.18
CA ALA A 102 -13.36 -14.80 7.61
C ALA A 102 -13.30 -13.63 8.61
N VAL A 103 -12.64 -12.54 8.21
CA VAL A 103 -12.50 -11.31 8.99
C VAL A 103 -13.61 -10.35 8.60
N GLN A 104 -14.33 -9.82 9.59
CA GLN A 104 -15.39 -8.84 9.38
C GLN A 104 -14.86 -7.41 9.45
N ARG A 105 -14.02 -7.12 10.46
CA ARG A 105 -13.36 -5.83 10.65
C ARG A 105 -12.07 -5.99 11.47
N ILE A 106 -11.24 -4.96 11.42
CA ILE A 106 -10.05 -4.84 12.27
C ILE A 106 -10.16 -3.53 13.06
N GLU A 107 -9.84 -3.58 14.34
CA GLU A 107 -9.67 -2.43 15.21
C GLU A 107 -8.17 -2.24 15.50
N TYR A 108 -7.64 -1.06 15.24
CA TYR A 108 -6.25 -0.71 15.53
C TYR A 108 -6.18 0.23 16.74
N VAL A 109 -5.32 -0.08 17.70
CA VAL A 109 -5.06 0.74 18.89
C VAL A 109 -3.58 1.13 18.91
N ALA A 110 -3.29 2.39 19.22
CA ALA A 110 -1.93 2.90 19.31
C ALA A 110 -1.54 3.28 20.73
N HIS A 111 -0.26 3.06 21.07
CA HIS A 111 0.32 3.66 22.26
C HIS A 111 0.40 5.20 22.11
N PRO A 112 0.30 6.00 23.19
CA PRO A 112 0.40 7.46 23.11
C PRO A 112 1.68 7.99 22.42
N SER A 113 2.78 7.20 22.45
CA SER A 113 4.04 7.56 21.77
C SER A 113 4.06 7.26 20.27
N ALA A 114 3.03 6.62 19.70
CA ALA A 114 3.05 6.15 18.31
C ALA A 114 3.28 7.29 17.30
N ALA A 115 2.73 8.48 17.56
CA ALA A 115 2.95 9.67 16.74
C ALA A 115 4.43 10.10 16.71
N GLU A 116 5.11 10.06 17.85
CA GLU A 116 6.54 10.39 17.93
C GLU A 116 7.39 9.30 17.27
N VAL A 117 7.03 8.03 17.47
CA VAL A 117 7.74 6.90 16.89
C VAL A 117 7.66 6.90 15.37
N ILE A 118 6.48 7.13 14.78
CA ILE A 118 6.32 7.14 13.32
C ILE A 118 7.13 8.27 12.67
N ALA A 119 7.19 9.44 13.30
CA ALA A 119 7.95 10.59 12.84
C ALA A 119 9.46 10.29 12.90
N ARG A 120 9.93 9.67 14.00
CA ARG A 120 11.33 9.25 14.13
C ARG A 120 11.72 8.20 13.09
N VAL A 121 10.88 7.19 12.88
CA VAL A 121 11.13 6.16 11.85
C VAL A 121 11.22 6.78 10.46
N ALA A 122 10.30 7.68 10.11
CA ALA A 122 10.33 8.37 8.83
C ALA A 122 11.62 9.19 8.64
N ALA A 123 12.05 9.91 9.68
CA ALA A 123 13.29 10.69 9.66
C ALA A 123 14.54 9.78 9.53
N ASP A 124 14.58 8.67 10.26
CA ASP A 124 15.68 7.70 10.19
C ASP A 124 15.81 7.13 8.77
N VAL A 125 14.69 6.72 8.16
CA VAL A 125 14.68 6.14 6.81
C VAL A 125 15.04 7.19 5.76
N ALA A 126 14.49 8.40 5.84
CA ALA A 126 14.85 9.50 4.95
C ALA A 126 16.35 9.83 5.05
N GLY A 127 16.92 9.87 6.26
CA GLY A 127 18.33 10.16 6.50
C GLY A 127 19.29 9.09 5.96
N ARG A 128 18.82 7.84 5.82
CA ARG A 128 19.59 6.69 5.31
C ARG A 128 19.41 6.44 3.81
N SER A 129 18.53 7.18 3.13
CA SER A 129 18.13 6.91 1.75
C SER A 129 18.41 8.11 0.84
N GLU A 130 18.64 7.84 -0.45
CA GLU A 130 18.72 8.87 -1.49
C GLU A 130 17.32 9.21 -2.01
N VAL A 131 16.53 9.91 -1.18
CA VAL A 131 15.13 10.26 -1.47
C VAL A 131 14.90 11.77 -1.40
N ASP A 132 13.96 12.25 -2.20
CA ASP A 132 13.52 13.63 -2.24
C ASP A 132 12.56 13.92 -1.07
N ALA A 133 11.51 13.13 -0.95
CA ALA A 133 10.52 13.27 0.11
C ALA A 133 9.91 11.92 0.52
N VAL A 134 9.54 11.81 1.79
CA VAL A 134 8.81 10.66 2.34
C VAL A 134 7.54 11.10 3.05
N ALA A 135 6.46 10.35 2.85
CA ALA A 135 5.20 10.47 3.56
C ALA A 135 4.76 9.10 4.09
N VAL A 136 4.27 9.08 5.32
CA VAL A 136 3.77 7.86 5.97
C VAL A 136 2.58 8.17 6.86
N ALA A 137 1.56 7.33 6.82
CA ALA A 137 0.40 7.45 7.68
C ALA A 137 -0.12 6.07 8.09
N HIS A 138 -0.42 5.91 9.38
CA HIS A 138 -1.10 4.72 9.90
C HIS A 138 -2.46 5.11 10.47
N ARG A 139 -3.51 4.42 10.03
CA ARG A 139 -4.86 4.61 10.54
C ARG A 139 -5.11 3.74 11.76
N ILE A 140 -5.77 4.30 12.77
CA ILE A 140 -6.22 3.62 13.98
C ILE A 140 -7.74 3.72 14.13
N GLY A 141 -8.31 2.97 15.05
CA GLY A 141 -9.76 2.80 15.21
C GLY A 141 -10.30 1.64 14.37
N ASP A 142 -11.59 1.69 14.07
CA ASP A 142 -12.30 0.66 13.31
C ASP A 142 -12.09 0.79 11.80
N LEU A 143 -11.69 -0.32 11.18
CA LEU A 143 -11.53 -0.46 9.74
C LEU A 143 -12.27 -1.69 9.22
N ALA A 144 -13.08 -1.49 8.18
CA ALA A 144 -13.70 -2.53 7.40
C ALA A 144 -12.73 -3.16 6.40
N VAL A 145 -13.09 -4.34 5.90
CA VAL A 145 -12.43 -5.00 4.77
C VAL A 145 -12.32 -4.05 3.58
N GLY A 146 -11.13 -4.00 2.97
CA GLY A 146 -10.81 -3.13 1.84
C GLY A 146 -10.35 -1.73 2.22
N GLU A 147 -10.51 -1.30 3.48
CA GLU A 147 -10.01 0.00 3.91
C GLU A 147 -8.48 0.01 4.07
N ASN A 148 -7.89 1.18 3.84
CA ASN A 148 -6.45 1.39 3.94
C ASN A 148 -6.03 1.71 5.38
N ALA A 149 -5.32 0.78 6.00
CA ALA A 149 -4.79 0.90 7.35
C ALA A 149 -3.43 1.59 7.40
N PHE A 150 -2.64 1.50 6.33
CA PHE A 150 -1.26 1.95 6.35
C PHE A 150 -0.82 2.40 4.96
N ALA A 151 -0.45 3.67 4.82
CA ALA A 151 -0.06 4.25 3.55
C ALA A 151 1.36 4.83 3.62
N VAL A 152 2.13 4.62 2.56
CA VAL A 152 3.47 5.18 2.37
C VAL A 152 3.57 5.78 0.97
N ALA A 153 4.25 6.91 0.85
CA ALA A 153 4.70 7.44 -0.43
C ALA A 153 6.16 7.92 -0.31
N VAL A 154 6.96 7.65 -1.32
CA VAL A 154 8.36 8.09 -1.39
C VAL A 154 8.64 8.59 -2.79
N SER A 155 9.31 9.73 -2.89
CA SER A 155 9.82 10.25 -4.15
C SER A 155 11.35 10.24 -4.17
N ALA A 156 11.92 9.96 -5.34
CA ALA A 156 13.36 9.99 -5.56
C ALA A 156 13.68 10.33 -7.03
N ALA A 157 14.94 10.69 -7.30
CA ALA A 157 15.43 10.95 -8.65
C ALA A 157 15.22 9.75 -9.59
N HIS A 158 15.40 8.53 -9.07
CA HIS A 158 15.27 7.30 -9.83
C HIS A 158 14.42 6.26 -9.08
N ARG A 159 13.87 5.32 -9.85
CA ARG A 159 12.90 4.34 -9.34
C ARG A 159 13.48 3.36 -8.33
N ALA A 160 14.76 2.99 -8.45
CA ALA A 160 15.36 1.94 -7.63
C ALA A 160 15.42 2.37 -6.16
N GLU A 161 15.83 3.61 -5.93
CA GLU A 161 15.92 4.29 -4.65
C GLU A 161 14.53 4.48 -4.05
N ALA A 162 13.55 4.91 -4.86
CA ALA A 162 12.17 5.04 -4.43
C ALA A 162 11.57 3.70 -3.94
N PHE A 163 11.79 2.61 -4.69
CA PHE A 163 11.33 1.27 -4.28
C PHE A 163 12.04 0.79 -3.01
N ALA A 164 13.36 0.91 -2.96
CA ALA A 164 14.15 0.47 -1.81
C ALA A 164 13.75 1.22 -0.53
N ALA A 165 13.60 2.54 -0.60
CA ALA A 165 13.22 3.36 0.53
C ALA A 165 11.76 3.15 0.96
N ALA A 166 10.82 2.95 0.02
CA ALA A 166 9.44 2.65 0.36
C ALA A 166 9.31 1.30 1.09
N ALA A 167 10.01 0.26 0.61
CA ALA A 167 10.05 -1.05 1.26
C ALA A 167 10.67 -0.94 2.67
N LEU A 168 11.82 -0.28 2.80
CA LEU A 168 12.47 -0.05 4.08
C LEU A 168 11.56 0.70 5.06
N LEU A 169 10.84 1.73 4.61
CA LEU A 169 9.93 2.51 5.45
C LEU A 169 8.76 1.64 5.95
N VAL A 170 8.18 0.81 5.08
CA VAL A 170 7.12 -0.12 5.47
C VAL A 170 7.59 -1.09 6.55
N ASP A 171 8.77 -1.68 6.36
CA ASP A 171 9.32 -2.67 7.29
C ASP A 171 9.70 -2.04 8.64
N GLU A 172 10.37 -0.89 8.62
CA GLU A 172 10.78 -0.17 9.84
C GLU A 172 9.58 0.32 10.67
N VAL A 173 8.51 0.78 10.01
CA VAL A 173 7.28 1.18 10.70
C VAL A 173 6.62 -0.05 11.34
N LYS A 174 6.46 -1.15 10.59
CA LYS A 174 5.86 -2.38 11.13
C LYS A 174 6.67 -2.99 12.27
N ALA A 175 7.98 -2.80 12.29
CA ALA A 175 8.86 -3.34 13.32
C ALA A 175 8.93 -2.49 14.60
N ARG A 176 8.62 -1.19 14.52
CA ARG A 176 8.89 -0.23 15.61
C ARG A 176 7.66 0.51 16.10
N LEU A 177 6.61 0.62 15.29
CA LEU A 177 5.43 1.40 15.62
C LEU A 177 4.58 0.65 16.65
N PRO A 178 4.36 1.20 17.86
CA PRO A 178 3.61 0.52 18.91
C PRO A 178 2.09 0.61 18.64
N VAL A 179 1.64 -0.23 17.72
CA VAL A 179 0.25 -0.37 17.28
C VAL A 179 -0.16 -1.84 17.33
N TRP A 180 -1.33 -2.08 17.91
CA TRP A 180 -1.92 -3.41 18.04
C TRP A 180 -3.16 -3.52 17.18
N LYS A 181 -3.38 -4.68 16.59
CA LYS A 181 -4.60 -4.98 15.83
C LYS A 181 -5.45 -6.01 16.57
N ARG A 182 -6.75 -5.75 16.64
CA ARG A 182 -7.76 -6.71 17.06
C ARG A 182 -8.60 -7.08 15.85
N GLN A 183 -8.65 -8.36 15.51
CA GLN A 183 -9.42 -8.87 14.39
C GLN A 183 -10.75 -9.41 14.92
N VAL A 184 -11.86 -9.00 14.32
CA VAL A 184 -13.20 -9.50 14.65
C VAL A 184 -13.67 -10.39 13.52
N PHE A 185 -14.04 -11.62 13.84
CA PHE A 185 -14.43 -12.65 12.87
C PHE A 185 -15.95 -12.72 12.71
N ALA A 186 -16.40 -13.30 11.60
CA ALA A 186 -17.82 -13.42 11.28
C ALA A 186 -18.61 -14.32 12.26
N ASP A 187 -17.93 -15.19 13.02
CA ASP A 187 -18.52 -16.05 14.05
C ASP A 187 -18.69 -15.34 15.41
N GLY A 188 -18.33 -14.04 15.49
CA GLY A 188 -18.43 -13.23 16.70
C GLY A 188 -17.23 -13.34 17.64
N THR A 189 -16.22 -14.15 17.32
CA THR A 189 -14.97 -14.21 18.08
C THR A 189 -14.02 -13.08 17.69
N ASP A 190 -13.03 -12.80 18.55
CA ASP A 190 -11.97 -11.83 18.24
C ASP A 190 -10.59 -12.31 18.67
N GLU A 191 -9.56 -11.76 18.03
CA GLU A 191 -8.16 -12.10 18.27
C GLU A 191 -7.28 -10.84 18.25
N TRP A 192 -6.50 -10.65 19.32
CA TRP A 192 -5.46 -9.64 19.37
C TRP A 192 -4.17 -10.17 18.77
N VAL A 193 -3.68 -9.49 17.75
CA VAL A 193 -2.37 -9.75 17.17
C VAL A 193 -1.46 -8.61 17.58
N ALA A 194 -0.40 -8.95 18.32
CA ALA A 194 0.65 -8.00 18.61
C ALA A 194 1.45 -7.74 17.33
N CYS A 195 1.50 -6.48 16.90
CA CYS A 195 2.68 -6.00 16.17
C CYS A 195 3.69 -5.57 17.24
N PRO A 196 4.96 -5.99 17.09
CA PRO A 196 5.99 -5.96 18.14
C PRO A 196 6.31 -4.56 18.68
#